data_AF-A0AAU2I8U3-F1
#
_entry.id   AF-A0AAU2I8U3-F1
#
_cell.length_a   1.000
_cell.length_b   1.000
_cell.length_c   1.000
_cell.angle_alpha   90.00
_cell.angle_beta   90.00
_cell.angle_gamma   90.00
#
_symmetry.space_group_name_H-M   'P 1'
#
loop_
_entity.id
_entity.type
_entity.pdbx_description
1 polymer ?
#
loop_
_entity_poly.entity_id
_entity_poly.type
_entity_poly.pdbx_seq_one_letter_code
_entity_poly.pdbx_strand_id
1 'polypeptide(L)'
;MTLASENLDIVMAARETTPSVRVVMRLYDDDFAATIQRTLRASYPQAPTRSRSVSALAAPTFAAAMMGRHVLGVMPVERGSLLFTVVDVAGHPELEGRSVHEAFREHEWRVLAVGSAADRPAQSSMDTLAGIRLRQPGFDWRPPQGKVLRAGDRVVLATTRRGLDILMTGVQPHPADRRG
;
A
#
# COMPACT_ATOMS: atom_id res chain seq x y z
N MET A 1 -5.01 -29.55 -1.10
CA MET A 1 -4.61 -28.85 -2.34
C MET A 1 -5.62 -29.11 -3.47
N THR A 2 -6.93 -29.17 -3.17
CA THR A 2 -7.92 -29.77 -4.10
C THR A 2 -8.98 -28.76 -4.58
N LEU A 3 -9.23 -27.69 -3.81
CA LEU A 3 -10.25 -26.68 -4.13
C LEU A 3 -9.91 -25.76 -5.32
N ALA A 4 -8.64 -25.71 -5.74
CA ALA A 4 -8.22 -24.88 -6.87
C ALA A 4 -8.61 -25.48 -8.23
N SER A 5 -8.65 -26.82 -8.32
CA SER A 5 -9.06 -27.54 -9.54
C SER A 5 -10.55 -27.36 -9.80
N GLU A 6 -11.37 -27.55 -8.77
CA GLU A 6 -12.84 -27.59 -8.90
C GLU A 6 -13.42 -26.28 -9.45
N ASN A 7 -12.96 -25.12 -8.96
CA ASN A 7 -13.39 -23.82 -9.48
C ASN A 7 -12.99 -23.61 -10.95
N LEU A 8 -11.85 -24.15 -11.38
CA LEU A 8 -11.42 -24.07 -12.77
C LEU A 8 -12.25 -25.01 -13.65
N ASP A 9 -12.49 -26.23 -13.19
CA ASP A 9 -13.28 -27.24 -13.90
C ASP A 9 -14.72 -26.74 -14.15
N ILE A 10 -15.37 -26.16 -13.13
CA ILE A 10 -16.68 -25.52 -13.25
C ILE A 10 -16.66 -24.42 -14.31
N VAL A 11 -15.59 -23.62 -14.36
CA VAL A 11 -15.46 -22.52 -15.31
C VAL A 11 -15.27 -23.02 -16.73
N MET A 12 -14.50 -24.09 -16.93
CA MET A 12 -14.32 -24.71 -18.25
C MET A 12 -15.64 -25.30 -18.74
N ALA A 13 -16.36 -26.05 -17.88
CA ALA A 13 -17.67 -26.60 -18.21
C ALA A 13 -18.72 -25.51 -18.52
N ALA A 14 -18.75 -24.42 -17.74
CA ALA A 14 -19.64 -23.29 -18.02
C ALA A 14 -19.34 -22.62 -19.37
N ARG A 15 -18.06 -22.58 -19.77
CA ARG A 15 -17.62 -22.00 -21.05
C ARG A 15 -17.93 -22.90 -22.24
N GLU A 16 -17.90 -24.22 -22.08
CA GLU A 16 -18.35 -25.15 -23.12
C GLU A 16 -19.82 -24.91 -23.48
N THR A 17 -20.64 -24.58 -22.49
CA THR A 17 -22.08 -24.31 -22.71
C THR A 17 -22.32 -22.85 -23.14
N THR A 18 -21.60 -21.89 -22.57
CA THR A 18 -21.75 -20.46 -22.86
C THR A 18 -20.37 -19.82 -23.05
N PRO A 19 -19.84 -19.79 -24.28
CA PRO A 19 -18.46 -19.39 -24.55
C PRO A 19 -18.09 -17.96 -24.10
N SER A 20 -19.06 -17.06 -24.05
CA SER A 20 -18.88 -15.64 -23.66
C SER A 20 -19.09 -15.36 -22.17
N VAL A 21 -19.32 -16.39 -21.34
CA VAL A 21 -19.63 -16.20 -19.92
C VAL A 21 -18.51 -15.44 -19.21
N ARG A 22 -18.92 -14.40 -18.46
CA ARG A 22 -18.01 -13.63 -17.62
C ARG A 22 -17.81 -14.36 -16.30
N VAL A 23 -16.56 -14.54 -15.92
CA VAL A 23 -16.20 -15.34 -14.74
C VAL A 23 -15.32 -14.54 -13.78
N VAL A 24 -15.63 -14.66 -12.50
CA VAL A 24 -14.73 -14.31 -11.39
C VAL A 24 -14.51 -15.57 -10.58
N MET A 25 -13.26 -16.04 -10.48
CA MET A 25 -12.91 -17.23 -9.72
C MET A 25 -11.96 -16.89 -8.57
N ARG A 26 -12.16 -17.58 -7.45
CA ARG A 26 -11.27 -17.54 -6.29
C ARG A 26 -10.31 -18.72 -6.38
N LEU A 27 -9.01 -18.44 -6.33
CA LEU A 27 -7.95 -19.44 -6.15
C LEU A 27 -7.21 -19.14 -4.84
N TYR A 28 -6.39 -20.07 -4.36
CA TYR A 28 -5.64 -19.87 -3.12
C TYR A 28 -4.27 -19.22 -3.37
N ASP A 29 -3.60 -19.63 -4.42
CA ASP A 29 -2.25 -19.20 -4.77
C ASP A 29 -2.28 -18.01 -5.76
N ASP A 30 -1.49 -16.97 -5.49
CA ASP A 30 -1.51 -15.72 -6.27
C ASP A 30 -0.84 -15.86 -7.64
N ASP A 31 0.30 -16.56 -7.70
CA ASP A 31 1.02 -16.81 -8.95
C ASP A 31 0.20 -17.70 -9.88
N PHE A 32 -0.46 -18.70 -9.31
CA PHE A 32 -1.41 -19.54 -10.01
C PHE A 32 -2.62 -18.73 -10.48
N ALA A 33 -3.21 -17.88 -9.64
CA ALA A 33 -4.31 -16.98 -10.02
C ALA A 33 -3.92 -16.05 -11.17
N ALA A 34 -2.75 -15.45 -11.11
CA ALA A 34 -2.22 -14.59 -12.15
C ALA A 34 -1.98 -15.38 -13.46
N THR A 35 -1.45 -16.59 -13.36
CA THR A 35 -1.20 -17.46 -14.51
C THR A 35 -2.50 -17.88 -15.18
N ILE A 36 -3.48 -18.40 -14.43
CA ILE A 36 -4.80 -18.78 -14.95
C ILE A 36 -5.52 -17.57 -15.56
N GLN A 37 -5.46 -16.39 -14.92
CA GLN A 37 -6.04 -15.18 -15.49
C GLN A 37 -5.40 -14.83 -16.84
N ARG A 38 -4.07 -14.89 -16.95
CA ARG A 38 -3.34 -14.60 -18.20
C ARG A 38 -3.70 -15.60 -19.29
N THR A 39 -3.64 -16.90 -18.98
CA THR A 39 -3.95 -17.98 -19.93
C THR A 39 -5.39 -17.87 -20.43
N LEU A 40 -6.37 -17.79 -19.54
CA LEU A 40 -7.78 -17.72 -19.95
C LEU A 40 -8.11 -16.42 -20.71
N ARG A 41 -7.46 -15.31 -20.40
CA ARG A 41 -7.62 -14.06 -21.16
C ARG A 41 -7.07 -14.18 -22.58
N ALA A 42 -5.97 -14.93 -22.77
CA ALA A 42 -5.40 -15.18 -24.09
C ALA A 42 -6.24 -16.18 -24.89
N SER A 43 -6.68 -17.27 -24.26
CA SER A 43 -7.48 -18.33 -24.90
C SER A 43 -8.92 -17.89 -25.19
N TYR A 44 -9.50 -17.01 -24.37
CA TYR A 44 -10.88 -16.56 -24.52
C TYR A 44 -11.00 -15.02 -24.44
N PRO A 45 -10.53 -14.28 -25.46
CA PRO A 45 -10.49 -12.80 -25.43
C PRO A 45 -11.86 -12.14 -25.24
N GLN A 46 -12.92 -12.78 -25.76
CA GLN A 46 -14.30 -12.27 -25.72
C GLN A 46 -15.08 -12.65 -24.47
N ALA A 47 -14.45 -13.36 -23.54
CA ALA A 47 -15.11 -13.91 -22.37
C ALA A 47 -14.29 -13.54 -21.13
N PRO A 48 -14.63 -12.44 -20.46
CA PRO A 48 -13.77 -11.85 -19.45
C PRO A 48 -13.61 -12.78 -18.24
N THR A 49 -12.35 -13.08 -17.90
CA THR A 49 -12.00 -13.83 -16.69
C THR A 49 -11.23 -12.95 -15.71
N ARG A 50 -11.59 -13.05 -14.44
CA ARG A 50 -10.78 -12.57 -13.31
C ARG A 50 -10.53 -13.74 -12.37
N SER A 51 -9.26 -13.98 -12.08
CA SER A 51 -8.85 -14.92 -11.03
C SER A 51 -8.14 -14.15 -9.94
N ARG A 52 -8.46 -14.47 -8.68
CA ARG A 52 -7.94 -13.75 -7.50
C ARG A 52 -7.64 -14.71 -6.36
N SER A 53 -6.49 -14.49 -5.70
CA SER A 53 -6.24 -15.07 -4.38
C SER A 53 -6.82 -14.19 -3.29
N VAL A 54 -7.69 -14.75 -2.44
CA VAL A 54 -8.24 -14.00 -1.30
C VAL A 54 -7.17 -13.69 -0.27
N SER A 55 -6.23 -14.62 -0.03
CA SER A 55 -5.10 -14.38 0.87
C SER A 55 -4.22 -13.25 0.35
N ALA A 56 -3.93 -13.23 -0.95
CA ALA A 56 -3.17 -12.14 -1.58
C ALA A 56 -3.92 -10.80 -1.53
N LEU A 57 -5.23 -10.80 -1.74
CA LEU A 57 -6.06 -9.60 -1.61
C LEU A 57 -6.15 -9.07 -0.17
N ALA A 58 -6.12 -9.96 0.82
CA ALA A 58 -6.25 -9.59 2.23
C ALA A 58 -4.91 -9.22 2.89
N ALA A 59 -3.80 -9.79 2.41
CA ALA A 59 -2.48 -9.61 3.00
C ALA A 59 -2.08 -8.12 3.20
N PRO A 60 -2.31 -7.19 2.25
CA PRO A 60 -1.98 -5.78 2.45
C PRO A 60 -2.70 -5.14 3.65
N THR A 61 -3.97 -5.48 3.85
CA THR A 61 -4.78 -4.97 4.97
C THR A 61 -4.27 -5.50 6.31
N PHE A 62 -3.95 -6.81 6.36
CA PHE A 62 -3.36 -7.41 7.56
C PHE A 62 -1.97 -6.86 7.85
N ALA A 63 -1.12 -6.69 6.84
CA ALA A 63 0.20 -6.09 6.97
C ALA A 63 0.12 -4.65 7.48
N ALA A 64 -0.77 -3.84 6.90
CA ALA A 64 -1.02 -2.46 7.36
C ALA A 64 -1.44 -2.44 8.84
N ALA A 65 -2.36 -3.32 9.25
CA ALA A 65 -2.80 -3.41 10.64
C ALA A 65 -1.67 -3.82 11.60
N MET A 66 -0.80 -4.74 11.19
CA MET A 66 0.33 -5.23 12.00
C MET A 66 1.46 -4.20 12.14
N MET A 67 1.69 -3.36 11.13
CA MET A 67 2.77 -2.35 11.10
C MET A 67 2.48 -1.11 11.96
N GLY A 68 1.30 -1.04 12.58
CA GLY A 68 0.97 -0.04 13.60
C GLY A 68 0.77 1.38 13.05
N ARG A 69 0.95 2.37 13.93
CA ARG A 69 0.43 3.74 13.79
C ARG A 69 1.03 4.59 12.66
N HIS A 70 2.11 4.13 12.02
CA HIS A 70 2.83 4.92 11.02
C HIS A 70 2.40 4.59 9.59
N VAL A 71 1.87 3.40 9.32
CA VAL A 71 1.51 2.96 7.97
C VAL A 71 0.05 3.27 7.66
N LEU A 72 -0.19 4.15 6.69
CA LEU A 72 -1.51 4.48 6.13
C LEU A 72 -2.10 3.37 5.26
N GLY A 73 -1.25 2.52 4.71
CA GLY A 73 -1.68 1.40 3.87
C GLY A 73 -0.52 0.72 3.15
N VAL A 74 -0.82 -0.47 2.62
CA VAL A 74 0.10 -1.25 1.80
C VAL A 74 -0.52 -1.41 0.42
N MET A 75 0.26 -1.16 -0.63
CA MET A 75 -0.15 -1.35 -2.02
C MET A 75 0.74 -2.40 -2.67
N PRO A 76 0.17 -3.53 -3.14
CA PRO A 76 0.92 -4.47 -3.94
C PRO A 76 1.29 -3.85 -5.29
N VAL A 77 2.50 -4.12 -5.75
CA VAL A 77 3.04 -3.74 -7.07
C VAL A 77 3.68 -4.96 -7.71
N GLU A 78 3.93 -4.96 -9.02
CA GLU A 78 4.42 -6.14 -9.76
C GLU A 78 5.70 -6.77 -9.17
N ARG A 79 6.53 -5.98 -8.47
CA ARG A 79 7.81 -6.42 -7.88
C ARG A 79 7.86 -6.32 -6.35
N GLY A 80 6.71 -6.36 -5.67
CA GLY A 80 6.65 -6.36 -4.20
C GLY A 80 5.52 -5.52 -3.62
N SER A 81 5.81 -4.77 -2.56
CA SER A 81 4.82 -3.93 -1.89
C SER A 81 5.39 -2.55 -1.59
N LEU A 82 4.60 -1.52 -1.87
CA LEU A 82 4.83 -0.16 -1.40
C LEU A 82 4.03 0.08 -0.13
N LEU A 83 4.69 0.66 0.86
CA LEU A 83 4.12 1.08 2.12
C LEU A 83 3.89 2.58 2.04
N PHE A 84 2.70 3.02 2.41
CA PHE A 84 2.39 4.45 2.56
C PHE A 84 2.49 4.76 4.04
N THR A 85 3.38 5.67 4.43
CA THR A 85 3.63 5.98 5.84
C THR A 85 3.60 7.49 6.08
N VAL A 86 3.19 7.91 7.28
CA VAL A 86 3.36 9.29 7.73
C VAL A 86 4.49 9.36 8.74
N VAL A 87 5.47 10.21 8.44
CA VAL A 87 6.66 10.40 9.26
C VAL A 87 6.72 11.88 9.66
N ASP A 88 7.00 12.13 10.93
CA ASP A 88 7.31 13.47 11.42
C ASP A 88 8.73 13.80 10.95
N VAL A 89 8.99 14.98 10.39
CA VAL A 89 10.31 15.28 9.81
C VAL A 89 11.40 15.41 10.89
N ALA A 90 11.02 15.90 12.08
CA ALA A 90 11.94 16.05 13.21
C ALA A 90 12.67 14.74 13.54
N GLY A 91 13.99 14.81 13.66
CA GLY A 91 14.81 13.67 14.08
C GLY A 91 15.14 12.68 12.96
N HIS A 92 14.72 12.95 11.72
CA HIS A 92 15.09 12.17 10.54
C HIS A 92 16.11 12.95 9.69
N PRO A 93 17.42 12.68 9.79
CA PRO A 93 18.45 13.38 8.99
C PRO A 93 18.33 13.15 7.47
N GLU A 94 17.56 12.13 7.08
CA GLU A 94 17.18 11.85 5.70
C GLU A 94 16.12 12.81 5.15
N LEU A 95 15.44 13.56 6.02
CA LEU A 95 14.32 14.45 5.69
C LEU A 95 14.58 15.89 6.16
N GLU A 96 14.99 16.07 7.42
CA GLU A 96 15.13 17.36 8.06
C GLU A 96 16.17 18.25 7.37
N GLY A 97 15.77 19.47 7.02
CA GLY A 97 16.62 20.44 6.35
C GLY A 97 16.86 20.17 4.86
N ARG A 98 16.32 19.07 4.30
CA ARG A 98 16.43 18.73 2.88
C ARG A 98 15.22 19.22 2.11
N SER A 99 15.41 19.57 0.85
CA SER A 99 14.28 19.77 -0.07
C SER A 99 13.57 18.45 -0.37
N VAL A 100 12.30 18.54 -0.80
CA VAL A 100 11.52 17.38 -1.31
C VAL A 100 12.30 16.60 -2.38
N HIS A 101 13.05 17.31 -3.24
CA HIS A 101 13.91 16.70 -4.24
C HIS A 101 15.09 15.93 -3.62
N GLU A 102 15.83 16.55 -2.71
CA GLU A 102 17.02 15.96 -2.07
C GLU A 102 16.69 14.82 -1.10
N ALA A 103 15.48 14.83 -0.53
CA ALA A 103 14.96 13.79 0.35
C ALA A 103 14.59 12.51 -0.42
N PHE A 104 14.47 12.56 -1.76
CA PHE A 104 14.16 11.38 -2.56
C PHE A 104 15.29 10.36 -2.53
N ARG A 105 14.94 9.09 -2.31
CA ARG A 105 15.86 7.96 -2.40
C ARG A 105 15.33 6.94 -3.38
N GLU A 106 16.10 6.73 -4.44
CA GLU A 106 15.77 5.77 -5.48
C GLU A 106 15.60 4.37 -4.85
N HIS A 107 14.53 3.66 -5.23
CA HIS A 107 14.18 2.33 -4.72
C HIS A 107 13.88 2.23 -3.20
N GLU A 108 13.92 3.32 -2.44
CA GLU A 108 13.71 3.30 -0.99
C GLU A 108 12.47 4.10 -0.58
N TRP A 109 12.38 5.38 -0.95
CA TRP A 109 11.18 6.18 -0.68
C TRP A 109 11.05 7.43 -1.54
N ARG A 110 9.81 7.94 -1.59
CA ARG A 110 9.47 9.23 -2.17
C ARG A 110 8.45 9.97 -1.32
N VAL A 111 8.68 11.27 -1.11
CA VAL A 111 7.71 12.19 -0.52
C VAL A 111 6.56 12.40 -1.50
N LEU A 112 5.34 12.14 -1.03
CA LEU A 112 4.09 12.32 -1.77
C LEU A 112 3.34 13.57 -1.33
N ALA A 113 3.41 13.89 -0.05
CA ALA A 113 2.73 15.05 0.51
C ALA A 113 3.47 15.62 1.71
N VAL A 114 3.31 16.93 1.94
CA VAL A 114 3.85 17.62 3.12
C VAL A 114 2.73 18.33 3.86
N GLY A 115 2.67 18.17 5.16
CA GLY A 115 1.70 18.81 6.05
C GLY A 115 2.36 19.33 7.32
N SER A 116 1.57 19.93 8.20
CA SER A 116 2.04 20.43 9.50
C SER A 116 1.92 19.36 10.58
N ALA A 117 2.88 19.31 11.51
CA ALA A 117 2.76 18.47 12.71
C ALA A 117 1.68 18.95 13.67
N ALA A 118 1.34 20.24 13.62
CA ALA A 118 0.27 20.83 14.43
C ALA A 118 -1.14 20.37 13.99
N ASP A 119 -1.32 20.02 12.72
CA ASP A 119 -2.60 19.62 12.14
C ASP A 119 -2.89 18.12 12.32
N ARG A 120 -2.29 17.49 13.34
CA ARG A 120 -2.45 16.05 13.59
C ARG A 120 -3.95 15.74 13.80
N PRO A 121 -4.60 14.97 12.92
CA PRO A 121 -5.99 14.60 13.14
C PRO A 121 -6.09 13.78 14.43
N ALA A 122 -7.17 14.00 15.20
CA ALA A 122 -7.46 13.22 16.39
C ALA A 122 -7.44 11.73 16.05
N GLN A 123 -6.77 10.95 16.88
CA GLN A 123 -6.47 9.52 16.68
C GLN A 123 -7.76 8.73 16.42
N SER A 124 -8.12 8.54 15.14
CA SER A 124 -9.14 7.57 14.76
C SER A 124 -8.47 6.20 14.71
N SER A 125 -8.32 5.63 15.90
CA SER A 125 -8.24 4.18 16.08
C SER A 125 -9.32 3.53 15.21
N MET A 126 -8.94 2.54 14.40
CA MET A 126 -9.85 1.56 13.76
C MET A 126 -10.42 1.82 12.34
N ASP A 127 -9.96 2.81 11.56
CA ASP A 127 -10.41 2.94 10.14
C ASP A 127 -9.43 2.36 9.10
N THR A 128 -8.49 1.48 9.50
CA THR A 128 -7.55 0.80 8.58
C THR A 128 -8.22 -0.25 7.69
N LEU A 129 -9.50 -0.57 7.94
CA LEU A 129 -10.33 -1.44 7.10
C LEU A 129 -10.91 -0.70 5.89
N ALA A 130 -10.92 0.64 5.88
CA ALA A 130 -11.53 1.46 4.84
C ALA A 130 -10.52 1.92 3.77
N GLY A 131 -9.68 1.01 3.27
CA GLY A 131 -8.75 1.29 2.18
C GLY A 131 -7.74 2.42 2.48
N ILE A 132 -6.90 2.73 1.50
CA ILE A 132 -5.89 3.78 1.63
C ILE A 132 -6.60 5.15 1.60
N ARG A 133 -6.97 5.70 2.75
CA ARG A 133 -7.49 7.08 2.86
C ARG A 133 -6.33 8.08 2.75
N LEU A 134 -5.80 8.24 1.54
CA LEU A 134 -4.71 9.18 1.27
C LEU A 134 -5.14 10.62 1.53
N ARG A 135 -6.39 11.01 1.32
CA ARG A 135 -6.79 12.42 1.41
C ARG A 135 -7.08 12.86 2.86
N GLN A 136 -6.03 12.94 3.67
CA GLN A 136 -6.12 13.61 4.97
C GLN A 136 -6.13 15.14 4.77
N PRO A 137 -7.07 15.88 5.39
CA PRO A 137 -6.98 17.34 5.45
C PRO A 137 -5.68 17.76 6.15
N GLY A 138 -5.03 18.82 5.66
CA GLY A 138 -3.76 19.33 6.22
C GLY A 138 -2.48 18.90 5.49
N PHE A 139 -2.58 18.10 4.41
CA PHE A 139 -1.45 17.74 3.55
C PHE A 139 -1.55 18.39 2.16
N ASP A 140 -0.47 19.02 1.73
CA ASP A 140 -0.23 19.41 0.34
C ASP A 140 0.31 18.20 -0.45
N TRP A 141 -0.50 17.68 -1.36
CA TRP A 141 -0.21 16.51 -2.22
C TRP A 141 0.58 16.84 -3.48
N ARG A 142 0.91 18.12 -3.70
CA ARG A 142 1.76 18.58 -4.80
C ARG A 142 2.81 19.55 -4.26
N PRO A 143 3.62 19.13 -3.27
CA PRO A 143 4.62 20.01 -2.70
C PRO A 143 5.65 20.37 -3.77
N PRO A 144 6.07 21.65 -3.87
CA PRO A 144 7.15 22.06 -4.75
C PRO A 144 8.43 21.26 -4.46
N GLN A 145 9.15 20.83 -5.50
CA GLN A 145 10.35 20.01 -5.34
C GLN A 145 11.46 20.72 -4.54
N GLY A 146 11.52 22.05 -4.60
CA GLY A 146 12.44 22.87 -3.81
C GLY A 146 11.99 23.19 -2.38
N LYS A 147 10.82 22.70 -1.93
CA LYS A 147 10.34 22.95 -0.56
C LYS A 147 11.25 22.23 0.43
N VAL A 148 11.90 22.98 1.32
CA VAL A 148 12.71 22.46 2.41
C VAL A 148 11.80 21.93 3.52
N LEU A 149 12.01 20.68 3.90
CA LEU A 149 11.31 20.00 4.98
C LEU A 149 11.88 20.46 6.34
N ARG A 150 11.01 20.92 7.23
CA ARG A 150 11.37 21.45 8.55
C ARG A 150 10.98 20.47 9.64
N ALA A 151 11.63 20.54 10.80
CA ALA A 151 11.30 19.67 11.95
C ALA A 151 9.81 19.68 12.35
N GLY A 152 9.12 20.82 12.15
CA GLY A 152 7.67 20.93 12.42
C GLY A 152 6.76 20.37 11.32
N ASP A 153 7.31 19.84 10.23
CA ASP A 153 6.55 19.27 9.12
C ASP A 153 6.29 17.77 9.35
N ARG A 154 5.28 17.25 8.64
CA ARG A 154 5.02 15.83 8.49
C ARG A 154 4.99 15.50 7.01
N VAL A 155 5.46 14.31 6.66
CA VAL A 155 5.49 13.86 5.26
C VAL A 155 4.75 12.55 5.10
N VAL A 156 3.97 12.45 4.02
CA VAL A 156 3.49 11.16 3.52
C VAL A 156 4.54 10.62 2.57
N LEU A 157 5.01 9.41 2.82
CA LEU A 157 6.01 8.72 2.00
C LEU A 157 5.38 7.48 1.36
N ALA A 158 5.68 7.23 0.08
CA ALA A 158 5.66 5.88 -0.47
C ALA A 158 7.06 5.29 -0.26
N THR A 159 7.15 4.14 0.40
CA THR A 159 8.42 3.51 0.75
C THR A 159 8.39 2.00 0.53
N THR A 160 9.54 1.41 0.26
CA THR A 160 9.71 -0.04 0.34
C THR A 160 9.89 -0.48 1.80
N ARG A 161 9.84 -1.78 2.08
CA ARG A 161 10.16 -2.29 3.44
C ARG A 161 11.54 -1.85 3.90
N ARG A 162 12.55 -1.95 3.02
CA ARG A 162 13.92 -1.50 3.30
C ARG A 162 13.97 -0.01 3.62
N GLY A 163 13.29 0.82 2.81
CA GLY A 163 13.24 2.26 3.05
C GLY A 163 12.58 2.61 4.38
N LEU A 164 11.51 1.89 4.75
CA LEU A 164 10.87 2.05 6.05
C LEU A 164 11.83 1.65 7.18
N ASP A 165 12.53 0.53 7.06
CA ASP A 165 13.49 0.08 8.08
C ASP A 165 14.58 1.14 8.31
N ILE A 166 15.10 1.77 7.24
CA ILE A 166 16.06 2.88 7.35
C ILE A 166 15.44 4.06 8.10
N LEU A 167 14.25 4.51 7.70
CA LEU A 167 13.57 5.65 8.32
C LEU A 167 13.20 5.40 9.79
N MET A 168 12.91 4.15 10.16
CA MET A 168 12.55 3.79 11.54
C MET A 168 13.79 3.48 12.41
N THR A 169 14.97 3.29 11.81
CA THR A 169 16.20 3.03 12.55
C THR A 169 16.71 4.33 13.17
N GLY A 170 16.69 4.41 14.50
CA GLY A 170 17.22 5.56 15.24
C GLY A 170 16.18 6.52 15.82
N VAL A 171 14.87 6.30 15.57
CA VAL A 171 13.79 7.08 16.19
C VAL A 171 13.52 6.55 17.60
N GLN A 172 14.01 7.25 18.62
CA GLN A 172 13.45 7.11 19.96
C GLN A 172 12.00 7.61 19.91
N PRO A 173 10.99 6.83 20.34
CA PRO A 173 9.62 7.32 20.41
C PRO A 173 9.60 8.56 21.30
N HIS A 174 9.23 9.71 20.75
CA HIS A 174 9.03 10.91 21.54
C HIS A 174 7.99 10.59 22.62
N PRO A 175 8.30 10.72 23.92
CA PRO A 175 7.35 10.41 24.96
C PRO A 175 6.13 11.32 24.76
N ALA A 176 4.95 10.70 24.66
CA ALA A 176 3.71 11.44 24.66
C ALA A 176 3.68 12.29 25.94
N ASP A 177 3.63 13.61 25.78
CA ASP A 177 3.49 14.59 26.86
C ASP A 177 2.28 14.18 27.73
N ARG A 178 2.57 13.51 28.85
CA ARG A 178 1.60 13.23 29.91
C ARG A 178 1.37 14.56 30.62
N ARG A 179 0.39 15.33 30.14
CA ARG A 179 -0.15 16.44 30.91
C ARG A 179 -0.93 15.86 32.09
N GLY A 180 -0.45 16.20 33.29
CA GLY A 180 -1.17 16.08 34.55
C GLY A 180 -2.18 17.21 34.75
#